data_AF-A0A523UHY3-F1
#
_entry.id   AF-A0A523UHY3-F1
#
_cell.length_a   1.000
_cell.length_b   1.000
_cell.length_c   1.000
_cell.angle_alpha   90.00
_cell.angle_beta   90.00
_cell.angle_gamma   90.00
#
_symmetry.space_group_name_H-M   'P 1'
#
loop_
_entity.id
_entity.type
_entity.pdbx_description
1 polymer ?
#
loop_
_entity_poly.entity_id
_entity_poly.type
_entity_poly.pdbx_seq_one_letter_code
_entity_poly.pdbx_strand_id
1 'polypeptide(L)'
;MSKTSRIMGRIVLTAMMVISLLTVFSPSVSASPGDIRVPEAYTTILQAIDNVDAENRTILVNALTYNATETVVVDESNIAIRSVNGSAVVTAGGAADHVFNITGQANVTLEGFEIRDANGGASRSVAGIWMNNATGCNISNIAVTNITTTGAVFTATGIRLSDSNNNTFGSSIDVS
;
A
#
# COMPACT_ATOMS: atom_id res chain seq x y z
N MET A 1 -7.94 -34.42 -76.07
CA MET A 1 -7.04 -35.54 -75.71
C MET A 1 -5.62 -35.03 -75.98
N SER A 2 -4.59 -35.04 -75.12
CA SER A 2 -4.21 -35.72 -73.86
C SER A 2 -4.12 -34.72 -72.68
N LYS A 3 -4.32 -35.03 -71.39
CA LYS A 3 -3.82 -36.02 -70.42
C LYS A 3 -2.36 -35.84 -69.94
N THR A 4 -2.28 -35.43 -68.66
CA THR A 4 -1.28 -35.75 -67.60
C THR A 4 0.12 -35.13 -67.71
N SER A 5 0.47 -34.12 -66.88
CA SER A 5 0.77 -34.15 -65.42
C SER A 5 2.08 -34.87 -65.10
N ARG A 6 3.07 -34.13 -64.54
CA ARG A 6 3.65 -34.40 -63.21
C ARG A 6 4.97 -33.64 -62.93
N ILE A 7 5.04 -33.11 -61.70
CA ILE A 7 6.20 -33.06 -60.79
C ILE A 7 7.25 -31.93 -61.03
N MET A 8 7.32 -30.88 -60.19
CA MET A 8 7.91 -30.77 -58.82
C MET A 8 9.39 -30.33 -58.85
N GLY A 9 9.66 -29.12 -58.35
CA GLY A 9 11.02 -28.59 -58.12
C GLY A 9 10.92 -27.17 -57.54
N ARG A 10 10.41 -27.00 -56.32
CA ARG A 10 11.16 -26.77 -55.07
C ARG A 10 11.99 -25.46 -55.04
N ILE A 11 11.64 -24.64 -54.04
CA ILE A 11 12.44 -23.58 -53.36
C ILE A 11 12.30 -22.16 -53.95
N VAL A 12 11.38 -21.37 -53.39
CA VAL A 12 11.71 -20.04 -52.83
C VAL A 12 10.88 -19.85 -51.54
N LEU A 13 11.59 -19.40 -50.53
CA LEU A 13 11.30 -19.32 -49.11
C LEU A 13 10.58 -17.99 -48.76
N THR A 14 9.70 -18.01 -47.74
CA THR A 14 9.38 -16.92 -46.78
C THR A 14 8.87 -15.57 -47.34
N ALA A 15 7.71 -15.03 -46.93
CA ALA A 15 7.40 -14.69 -45.55
C ALA A 15 5.89 -14.68 -45.29
N MET A 16 5.47 -15.47 -44.30
CA MET A 16 4.19 -15.31 -43.61
C MET A 16 4.21 -13.99 -42.85
N MET A 17 3.37 -13.03 -43.23
CA MET A 17 2.99 -11.91 -42.36
C MET A 17 1.57 -12.17 -41.86
N VAL A 18 1.44 -13.13 -40.94
CA VAL A 18 0.26 -13.22 -40.08
C VAL A 18 0.45 -12.13 -39.03
N ILE A 19 -0.16 -10.97 -39.26
CA ILE A 19 -0.32 -9.94 -38.23
C ILE A 19 -1.35 -10.52 -37.24
N SER A 20 -0.87 -11.36 -36.33
CA SER A 20 -1.61 -11.69 -35.11
C SER A 20 -1.71 -10.41 -34.30
N LEU A 21 -2.81 -9.70 -34.49
CA LEU A 21 -3.25 -8.62 -33.62
C LEU A 21 -3.56 -9.26 -32.26
N LEU A 22 -2.53 -9.42 -31.41
CA LEU A 22 -2.72 -9.64 -29.98
C LEU A 22 -3.38 -8.37 -29.45
N THR A 23 -4.71 -8.34 -29.47
CA THR A 23 -5.47 -7.45 -28.61
C THR A 23 -5.12 -7.89 -27.20
N VAL A 24 -4.29 -7.09 -26.53
CA VAL A 24 -4.07 -7.20 -25.10
C VAL A 24 -5.43 -6.94 -24.48
N PHE A 25 -6.16 -8.01 -24.20
CA PHE A 25 -7.39 -7.95 -23.45
C PHE A 25 -6.95 -7.70 -22.01
N SER A 26 -6.65 -6.45 -21.68
CA SER A 26 -6.54 -6.03 -20.29
C SER A 26 -7.93 -6.24 -19.71
N PRO A 27 -8.15 -7.19 -18.78
CA PRO A 27 -9.40 -7.19 -18.04
C PRO A 27 -9.45 -5.84 -17.33
N SER A 28 -10.27 -4.93 -17.84
CA SER A 28 -10.69 -3.76 -17.08
C SER A 28 -11.47 -4.32 -15.92
N VAL A 29 -10.78 -4.50 -14.79
CA VAL A 29 -11.43 -4.66 -13.51
C VAL A 29 -12.29 -3.41 -13.34
N SER A 30 -13.60 -3.57 -13.52
CA SER A 30 -14.54 -2.55 -13.09
C SER A 30 -14.41 -2.51 -11.57
N ALA A 31 -13.56 -1.63 -11.06
CA ALA A 31 -13.70 -1.20 -9.68
C ALA A 31 -15.12 -0.65 -9.57
N SER A 32 -15.88 -1.12 -8.59
CA SER A 32 -17.05 -0.35 -8.16
C SER A 32 -16.58 1.08 -7.91
N PRO A 33 -17.37 2.12 -8.20
CA PRO A 33 -17.16 3.40 -7.52
C PRO A 33 -17.14 3.06 -6.02
N GLY A 34 -16.04 3.34 -5.32
CA GLY A 34 -15.91 2.91 -3.92
C GLY A 34 -14.50 2.81 -3.35
N ASP A 35 -13.53 2.32 -4.12
CA ASP A 35 -12.19 2.01 -3.57
C ASP A 35 -11.06 2.66 -4.38
N ILE A 36 -10.11 3.27 -3.67
CA ILE A 36 -8.84 3.74 -4.22
C ILE A 36 -7.82 2.60 -4.14
N ARG A 37 -7.10 2.33 -5.23
CA ARG A 37 -6.11 1.24 -5.30
C ARG A 37 -4.69 1.78 -5.33
N VAL A 38 -3.80 1.20 -4.54
CA VAL A 38 -2.38 1.56 -4.46
C VAL A 38 -1.55 0.30 -4.76
N PRO A 39 -0.62 0.31 -5.72
CA PRO A 39 -0.11 1.48 -6.45
C PRO A 39 -0.86 1.85 -7.75
N GLU A 40 -1.97 1.19 -8.08
CA GLU A 40 -2.57 1.28 -9.42
C GLU A 40 -3.18 2.65 -9.76
N ALA A 41 -3.85 3.30 -8.80
CA ALA A 41 -4.44 4.62 -8.97
C ALA A 41 -3.50 5.73 -8.48
N TYR A 42 -2.82 5.49 -7.37
CA TYR A 42 -1.81 6.39 -6.79
C TYR A 42 -0.59 5.60 -6.37
N THR A 43 0.59 6.19 -6.51
CA THR A 43 1.85 5.47 -6.25
C THR A 43 2.16 5.27 -4.77
N THR A 44 1.58 6.10 -3.90
CA THR A 44 1.78 6.08 -2.45
C THR A 44 0.46 6.06 -1.69
N ILE A 45 0.48 5.63 -0.43
CA ILE A 45 -0.71 5.69 0.43
C ILE A 45 -1.07 7.16 0.71
N LEU A 46 -0.08 8.04 0.93
CA LEU A 46 -0.34 9.46 1.17
C LEU A 46 -1.08 10.12 -0.01
N GLN A 47 -0.66 9.85 -1.25
CA GLN A 47 -1.37 10.35 -2.43
C GLN A 47 -2.81 9.83 -2.52
N ALA A 48 -3.05 8.58 -2.10
CA ALA A 48 -4.39 8.04 -2.06
C ALA A 48 -5.25 8.74 -0.99
N ILE A 49 -4.70 9.04 0.19
CA ILE A 49 -5.38 9.80 1.26
C ILE A 49 -5.77 11.20 0.76
N ASP A 50 -4.84 11.92 0.12
CA ASP A 50 -5.06 13.27 -0.42
C ASP A 50 -6.21 13.35 -1.45
N ASN A 51 -6.64 12.21 -1.99
CA ASN A 51 -7.67 12.12 -3.02
C ASN A 51 -8.91 11.32 -2.56
N VAL A 52 -9.05 11.05 -1.26
CA VAL A 52 -10.28 10.49 -0.71
C VAL A 52 -11.41 11.53 -0.78
N ASP A 53 -12.61 11.07 -1.12
CA ASP A 53 -13.84 11.81 -1.14
C ASP A 53 -14.97 11.02 -0.44
N ALA A 54 -16.21 11.50 -0.56
CA ALA A 54 -17.37 10.86 0.07
C ALA A 54 -17.74 9.50 -0.55
N GLU A 55 -17.34 9.25 -1.79
CA GLU A 55 -17.66 8.05 -2.57
C GLU A 55 -16.56 6.99 -2.49
N ASN A 56 -15.34 7.32 -2.05
CA ASN A 56 -14.19 6.42 -2.11
C ASN A 56 -13.34 6.29 -0.81
N ARG A 57 -14.02 6.11 0.34
CA ARG A 57 -13.43 6.06 1.70
C ARG A 57 -12.54 4.83 2.00
N THR A 58 -12.34 3.92 1.05
CA THR A 58 -11.50 2.73 1.23
C THR A 58 -10.28 2.78 0.32
N ILE A 59 -9.10 2.66 0.91
CA ILE A 59 -7.81 2.55 0.23
C ILE A 59 -7.35 1.10 0.34
N LEU A 60 -7.21 0.43 -0.81
CA LEU A 60 -6.71 -0.94 -0.93
C LEU A 60 -5.26 -0.93 -1.42
N VAL A 61 -4.35 -1.45 -0.59
CA VAL A 61 -2.90 -1.46 -0.86
C VAL A 61 -2.47 -2.86 -1.29
N ASN A 62 -2.02 -3.01 -2.52
CA ASN A 62 -1.64 -4.30 -3.09
C ASN A 62 -0.22 -4.70 -2.65
N ALA A 63 -0.12 -5.55 -1.62
CA ALA A 63 1.13 -5.98 -1.01
C ALA A 63 2.14 -6.63 -1.97
N LEU A 64 1.68 -7.20 -3.09
CA LEU A 64 2.55 -7.85 -4.08
C LEU A 64 3.40 -6.86 -4.88
N THR A 65 2.98 -5.60 -4.94
CA THR A 65 3.60 -4.57 -5.79
C THR A 65 3.95 -3.30 -5.02
N TYR A 66 3.34 -3.12 -3.86
CA TYR A 66 3.57 -1.96 -3.03
C TYR A 66 4.79 -2.15 -2.12
N ASN A 67 5.80 -1.33 -2.34
CA ASN A 67 6.99 -1.22 -1.50
C ASN A 67 7.45 0.24 -1.51
N ALA A 68 6.91 1.04 -0.58
CA ALA A 68 7.17 2.47 -0.52
C ALA A 68 7.94 2.85 0.75
N THR A 69 8.75 3.89 0.60
CA THR A 69 9.39 4.63 1.69
C THR A 69 8.66 5.95 1.83
N GLU A 70 7.80 6.06 2.83
CA GLU A 70 6.98 7.24 3.05
C GLU A 70 6.59 7.40 4.53
N THR A 71 6.23 8.63 4.88
CA THR A 71 5.52 8.93 6.12
C THR A 71 4.07 9.19 5.75
N VAL A 72 3.20 8.29 6.20
CA VAL A 72 1.77 8.36 5.95
C VAL A 72 1.13 9.26 6.98
N VAL A 73 0.82 10.50 6.57
CA VAL A 73 -0.01 11.41 7.34
C VAL A 73 -1.46 11.10 7.02
N VAL A 74 -2.22 10.70 8.05
CA VAL A 74 -3.66 10.45 7.94
C VAL A 74 -4.38 11.67 8.51
N ASP A 75 -4.86 12.52 7.61
CA ASP A 75 -5.59 13.75 7.92
C ASP A 75 -7.09 13.66 7.59
N GLU A 76 -7.55 12.49 7.15
CA GLU A 76 -8.95 12.17 6.87
C GLU A 76 -9.55 11.18 7.89
N SER A 77 -10.81 11.45 8.27
CA SER A 77 -11.61 10.62 9.16
C SER A 77 -12.55 9.69 8.39
N ASN A 78 -13.04 8.63 9.04
CA ASN A 78 -13.98 7.65 8.46
C ASN A 78 -13.46 6.95 7.19
N ILE A 79 -12.15 6.66 7.17
CA ILE A 79 -11.51 5.93 6.07
C ILE A 79 -11.01 4.57 6.52
N ALA A 80 -10.85 3.67 5.56
CA ALA A 80 -10.20 2.39 5.77
C ALA A 80 -8.98 2.26 4.85
N ILE A 81 -7.81 1.99 5.44
CA ILE A 81 -6.56 1.72 4.74
C ILE A 81 -6.25 0.25 5.00
N ARG A 82 -6.31 -0.58 3.95
CA ARG A 82 -6.21 -2.03 4.08
C ARG A 82 -5.25 -2.61 3.07
N SER A 83 -4.35 -3.46 3.53
CA SER A 83 -3.56 -4.28 2.64
C SER A 83 -4.41 -5.40 2.04
N VAL A 84 -4.14 -5.71 0.77
CA VAL A 84 -4.70 -6.85 0.05
C VAL A 84 -3.55 -7.68 -0.54
N ASN A 85 -3.82 -8.97 -0.76
CA ASN A 85 -2.85 -9.94 -1.30
C ASN A 85 -1.60 -10.17 -0.42
N GLY A 86 -1.68 -9.89 0.89
CA GLY A 86 -0.59 -10.12 1.83
C GLY A 86 -0.45 -8.98 2.84
N SER A 87 0.70 -8.95 3.52
CA SER A 87 1.08 -7.83 4.39
C SER A 87 1.84 -6.80 3.56
N ALA A 88 1.28 -5.60 3.40
CA ALA A 88 1.94 -4.52 2.68
C ALA A 88 3.00 -3.89 3.58
N VAL A 89 4.16 -3.60 3.00
CA VAL A 89 5.30 -3.01 3.71
C VAL A 89 5.27 -1.50 3.59
N VAL A 90 5.35 -0.79 4.72
CA VAL A 90 5.61 0.65 4.77
C VAL A 90 6.88 0.91 5.57
N THR A 91 7.83 1.56 4.91
CA THR A 91 9.11 1.96 5.51
C THR A 91 9.08 3.47 5.76
N ALA A 92 9.55 3.94 6.93
CA ALA A 92 9.55 5.37 7.25
C ALA A 92 10.20 6.23 6.16
N GLY A 93 9.60 7.39 5.85
CA GLY A 93 10.06 8.32 4.81
C GLY A 93 11.44 8.95 5.04
N GLY A 94 12.00 8.82 6.24
CA GLY A 94 13.30 9.38 6.57
C GLY A 94 13.61 9.35 8.05
N ALA A 95 14.77 9.91 8.38
CA ALA A 95 15.15 10.10 9.77
C ALA A 95 14.14 11.02 10.43
N ALA A 96 13.66 10.53 11.57
CA ALA A 96 12.93 11.26 12.56
C ALA A 96 11.46 11.51 12.18
N ASP A 97 10.92 10.65 11.34
CA ASP A 97 9.49 10.60 11.07
C ASP A 97 8.87 9.33 11.69
N HIS A 98 7.59 9.43 12.04
CA HIS A 98 6.76 8.26 12.27
C HIS A 98 6.47 7.58 10.92
N VAL A 99 6.10 6.30 10.91
CA VAL A 99 5.66 5.67 9.66
C VAL A 99 4.22 6.08 9.36
N PHE A 100 3.31 5.86 10.31
CA PHE A 100 1.93 6.36 10.26
C PHE A 100 1.70 7.41 11.33
N ASN A 101 1.11 8.53 10.94
CA ASN A 101 0.72 9.63 11.82
C ASN A 101 -0.78 9.90 11.70
N ILE A 102 -1.54 9.54 12.74
CA ILE A 102 -2.99 9.75 12.84
C ILE A 102 -3.22 10.81 13.91
N THR A 103 -3.41 12.06 13.51
CA THR A 103 -3.60 13.18 14.45
C THR A 103 -4.96 13.84 14.24
N GLY A 104 -5.77 13.88 15.32
CA GLY A 104 -7.08 14.55 15.31
C GLY A 104 -8.18 13.83 14.52
N GLN A 105 -7.95 12.56 14.14
CA GLN A 105 -8.87 11.81 13.28
C GLN A 105 -9.76 10.83 14.02
N ALA A 106 -10.93 10.57 13.44
CA ALA A 106 -11.92 9.63 13.95
C ALA A 106 -12.15 8.47 12.98
N ASN A 107 -12.44 7.29 13.53
CA ASN A 107 -12.93 6.12 12.79
C ASN A 107 -12.00 5.68 11.64
N VAL A 108 -10.68 5.81 11.81
CA VAL A 108 -9.69 5.29 10.85
C VAL A 108 -9.53 3.79 11.08
N THR A 109 -9.61 3.01 10.01
CA THR A 109 -9.21 1.59 10.02
C THR A 109 -7.84 1.44 9.37
N LEU A 110 -6.88 0.83 10.05
CA LEU A 110 -5.57 0.46 9.50
C LEU A 110 -5.36 -1.05 9.66
N GLU A 111 -5.23 -1.76 8.54
CA GLU A 111 -5.25 -3.23 8.55
C GLU A 111 -4.23 -3.88 7.60
N GLY A 112 -3.46 -4.85 8.11
CA GLY A 112 -2.69 -5.78 7.28
C GLY A 112 -1.31 -5.26 6.86
N PHE A 113 -0.62 -4.51 7.70
CA PHE A 113 0.64 -3.86 7.35
C PHE A 113 1.83 -4.37 8.16
N GLU A 114 2.98 -4.44 7.49
CA GLU A 114 4.30 -4.45 8.13
C GLU A 114 4.85 -3.02 8.12
N ILE A 115 5.10 -2.48 9.29
CA ILE A 115 5.49 -1.09 9.53
C ILE A 115 6.90 -1.09 10.11
N ARG A 116 7.84 -0.42 9.46
CA ARG A 116 9.25 -0.51 9.87
C ARG A 116 10.11 0.73 9.68
N ASP A 117 11.24 0.67 10.36
CA ASP A 117 12.43 1.50 10.14
C ASP A 117 12.25 3.00 10.46
N ALA A 118 11.30 3.36 11.34
CA ALA A 118 11.28 4.70 11.89
C ALA A 118 12.48 4.91 12.83
N ASN A 119 13.30 5.92 12.53
CA ASN A 119 14.54 6.19 13.25
C ASN A 119 14.61 7.65 13.73
N GLY A 120 14.47 7.89 15.03
CA GLY A 120 14.53 9.23 15.64
C GLY A 120 15.92 9.87 15.72
N GLY A 121 16.96 9.11 15.41
CA GLY A 121 18.36 9.49 15.59
C GLY A 121 18.62 10.00 17.01
N ALA A 122 19.50 10.99 17.15
CA ALA A 122 19.80 11.62 18.43
C ALA A 122 18.86 12.78 18.79
N SER A 123 17.75 12.96 18.09
CA SER A 123 17.06 14.26 18.04
C SER A 123 15.56 14.25 18.34
N ARG A 124 14.87 13.10 18.31
CA ARG A 124 13.46 13.01 18.69
C ARG A 124 12.96 11.59 18.96
N SER A 125 11.77 11.53 19.55
CA SER A 125 10.98 10.30 19.66
C SER A 125 10.34 9.93 18.32
N VAL A 126 10.20 8.64 18.05
CA VAL A 126 9.54 8.10 16.86
C VAL A 126 8.62 6.94 17.22
N ALA A 127 7.61 6.71 16.37
CA ALA A 127 6.78 5.53 16.46
C ALA A 127 6.53 4.91 15.08
N GLY A 128 6.23 3.61 15.06
CA GLY A 128 5.68 2.96 13.87
C GLY A 128 4.32 3.56 13.54
N ILE A 129 3.39 3.48 14.52
CA ILE A 129 2.09 4.16 14.46
C ILE A 129 2.03 5.18 15.59
N TRP A 130 1.87 6.45 15.23
CA TRP A 130 1.59 7.54 16.16
C TRP A 130 0.13 7.95 16.05
N MET A 131 -0.56 7.94 17.19
CA MET A 131 -1.96 8.37 17.33
C MET A 131 -2.03 9.49 18.36
N ASN A 132 -2.49 10.67 17.96
CA ASN A 132 -2.66 11.82 18.84
C ASN A 132 -4.04 12.43 18.70
N ASN A 133 -4.78 12.57 19.80
CA ASN A 133 -6.18 13.02 19.75
C ASN A 133 -7.03 12.23 18.74
N ALA A 134 -6.78 10.92 18.63
CA ALA A 134 -7.46 10.02 17.71
C ALA A 134 -8.55 9.22 18.44
N THR A 135 -9.70 9.04 17.81
CA THR A 135 -10.86 8.39 18.45
C THR A 135 -11.52 7.35 17.57
N GLY A 136 -12.00 6.26 18.17
CA GLY A 136 -12.78 5.24 17.44
C GLY A 136 -12.00 4.52 16.33
N CYS A 137 -10.67 4.60 16.30
CA CYS A 137 -9.87 3.96 15.28
C CYS A 137 -9.74 2.45 15.54
N ASN A 138 -9.60 1.67 14.47
CA ASN A 138 -9.41 0.23 14.53
C ASN A 138 -8.08 -0.15 13.85
N ILE A 139 -7.16 -0.69 14.64
CA ILE A 139 -5.82 -1.08 14.20
C ILE A 139 -5.70 -2.60 14.36
N SER A 140 -5.47 -3.34 13.28
CA SER A 140 -5.47 -4.82 13.33
C SER A 140 -4.53 -5.44 12.31
N ASN A 141 -4.05 -6.65 12.58
CA ASN A 141 -3.14 -7.38 11.68
C ASN A 141 -1.92 -6.53 11.30
N ILE A 142 -1.23 -5.99 12.31
CA ILE A 142 -0.06 -5.13 12.13
C ILE A 142 1.17 -5.81 12.72
N ALA A 143 2.27 -5.79 11.97
CA ALA A 143 3.60 -6.05 12.50
C ALA A 143 4.39 -4.73 12.52
N VAL A 144 4.93 -4.35 13.68
CA VAL A 144 5.79 -3.17 13.81
C VAL A 144 7.19 -3.62 14.23
N THR A 145 8.19 -3.28 13.42
CA THR A 145 9.58 -3.73 13.66
C THR A 145 10.59 -2.60 13.45
N ASN A 146 11.76 -2.73 14.10
CA ASN A 146 12.92 -1.86 13.90
C ASN A 146 12.62 -0.35 14.09
N ILE A 147 11.88 -0.02 15.15
CA ILE A 147 11.68 1.37 15.56
C ILE A 147 12.79 1.75 16.53
N THR A 148 13.59 2.77 16.17
CA THR A 148 14.83 3.07 16.89
C THR A 148 15.02 4.57 17.15
N THR A 149 15.77 4.88 18.20
CA THR A 149 16.30 6.21 18.49
C THR A 149 17.61 6.05 19.24
N THR A 150 18.55 6.97 19.04
CA THR A 150 19.87 6.95 19.68
C THR A 150 20.04 8.04 20.74
N GLY A 151 19.07 8.95 20.88
CA GLY A 151 19.15 10.03 21.86
C GLY A 151 18.59 9.62 23.22
N ALA A 152 19.34 9.91 24.29
CA ALA A 152 19.07 9.43 25.64
C ALA A 152 17.74 9.89 26.25
N VAL A 153 17.16 10.99 25.75
CA VAL A 153 15.89 11.56 26.23
C VAL A 153 14.71 11.24 25.31
N PHE A 154 14.95 10.49 24.23
CA PHE A 154 13.94 10.19 23.23
C PHE A 154 13.49 8.74 23.30
N THR A 155 12.30 8.51 22.77
CA THR A 155 11.63 7.20 22.85
C THR A 155 11.33 6.68 21.45
N ALA A 156 11.64 5.40 21.23
CA ALA A 156 11.18 4.63 20.09
C ALA A 156 10.03 3.73 20.56
N THR A 157 8.92 3.72 19.84
CA THR A 157 7.72 2.97 20.26
C THR A 157 7.07 2.30 19.06
N GLY A 158 6.62 1.05 19.16
CA GLY A 158 5.89 0.44 18.05
C GLY A 158 4.60 1.19 17.72
N ILE A 159 3.71 1.29 18.71
CA ILE A 159 2.44 2.01 18.61
C ILE A 159 2.33 2.95 19.81
N ARG A 160 2.11 4.25 19.57
CA ARG A 160 1.97 5.25 20.64
C ARG A 160 0.65 5.99 20.52
N LEU A 161 -0.06 6.06 21.64
CA LEU A 161 -1.30 6.81 21.79
C LEU A 161 -1.04 7.99 22.74
N SER A 162 -1.43 9.19 22.33
CA SER A 162 -1.46 10.40 23.15
C SER A 162 -2.87 10.99 23.09
N ASP A 163 -3.47 11.27 24.23
CA ASP A 163 -4.80 11.91 24.33
C ASP A 163 -5.87 11.26 23.43
N SER A 164 -5.77 9.95 23.22
CA SER A 164 -6.57 9.19 22.26
C SER A 164 -7.47 8.21 23.00
N ASN A 165 -8.72 8.06 22.57
CA ASN A 165 -9.75 7.30 23.29
C ASN A 165 -10.57 6.38 22.38
N ASN A 166 -11.19 5.35 22.95
CA ASN A 166 -12.09 4.42 22.23
C ASN A 166 -11.46 3.74 20.99
N ASN A 167 -10.14 3.60 20.95
CA ASN A 167 -9.45 2.90 19.87
C ASN A 167 -9.40 1.40 20.17
N THR A 168 -9.53 0.58 19.13
CA THR A 168 -9.49 -0.88 19.23
C THR A 168 -8.23 -1.41 18.56
N PHE A 169 -7.58 -2.35 19.24
CA PHE A 169 -6.44 -3.11 18.71
C PHE A 169 -6.89 -4.55 18.53
N GLY A 170 -7.03 -4.97 17.27
CA GLY A 170 -7.46 -6.30 16.90
C GLY A 170 -6.41 -7.37 17.19
N SER A 171 -6.74 -8.62 16.87
CA SER A 171 -5.79 -9.73 16.97
C SER A 171 -4.57 -9.55 16.07
N SER A 172 -3.46 -10.20 16.43
CA SER A 172 -2.20 -10.21 15.66
C SER A 172 -1.55 -8.83 15.50
N ILE A 173 -1.36 -8.15 16.62
CA ILE A 173 -0.42 -7.03 16.74
C ILE A 173 0.91 -7.59 17.24
N ASP A 174 1.92 -7.59 16.36
CA ASP A 174 3.29 -7.93 16.73
C ASP A 174 4.12 -6.65 16.79
N VAL A 175 4.86 -6.45 17.89
CA VAL A 175 5.70 -5.27 18.11
C VAL A 175 7.03 -5.75 18.67
N SER A 176 8.11 -5.53 17.93
CA SER A 176 9.47 -5.95 18.28
C SER A 176 10.51 -4.88 18.03
#